data_AF-A0A968PZE9-F1
#
_entry.id   AF-A0A968PZE9-F1
#
_cell.length_a   1.000
_cell.length_b   1.000
_cell.length_c   1.000
_cell.angle_alpha   90.00
_cell.angle_beta   90.00
_cell.angle_gamma   90.00
#
_symmetry.space_group_name_H-M   'P 1'
#
loop_
_entity.id
_entity.type
_entity.pdbx_description
1 polymer ?
#
loop_
_entity_poly.entity_id
_entity_poly.type
_entity_poly.pdbx_seq_one_letter_code
_entity_poly.pdbx_strand_id
1 'polypeptide(L)'
;HPRIKRLAILYRLPRNASEPLIPDELARALLHLNELQEKYNRALRKIESRQDQLFADWYKYIVCAYPPIGRLTEYPRPDQVKHFIQTQGIAALDRLKYETGILTLKTDDKGKVIGAAAPPETSTNNANSLAQRIADHINFLVQQLNNLFPTEPDTKTASQIAYQLQPLPAPRYWQPNEPVVMVVGEAARFTTPPISGDQPLNCTLWNPEPSSFAQQIASFWCGQLQVNPEGINELLNALDQQITQFIGTDSANHPGQTIWQEQPWNPFILEWEVAFYPTKGQSSNLSSNRNYPTNFLTRQYQLNDNAIDLKHQDLEDNFSNSTVVQDIYSGRSFLSSHATLHHEEQITDYFRKQPVFEDYCQQKQLSSQAKANFFLTEVGNFIEWLQTQLLAPDSEYSESQKAQYAIYISLLHAYQELRQTVCLSQCLSGLNQALLGRRQTLQLDITDPIGFPEYQSFANQVSSTVASHIISAPQPLNFFNPIRAGSLKVLRLRLVDTFGQSQNLQWQRTLTPNHLKPTLIYTKGYNATNKSIETTETIALPPRLMQGTRLNFRWLSWQS
;
A
#
# COMPACT_ATOMS: atom_id res chain seq x y z
N HIS A 1 -3.97 -11.37 9.60
CA HIS A 1 -5.42 -11.61 9.42
C HIS A 1 -5.66 -12.94 8.70
N PRO A 2 -6.19 -13.98 9.37
CA PRO A 2 -6.48 -15.24 8.71
C PRO A 2 -7.82 -15.11 7.99
N ARG A 3 -7.80 -14.45 6.82
CA ARG A 3 -8.95 -14.52 5.91
C ARG A 3 -9.05 -15.95 5.43
N ILE A 4 -10.17 -16.63 5.69
CA ILE A 4 -10.34 -18.02 5.26
C ILE A 4 -10.37 -18.03 3.74
N LYS A 5 -9.34 -18.65 3.19
CA LYS A 5 -9.23 -19.03 1.79
C LYS A 5 -10.39 -19.97 1.46
N ARG A 6 -11.03 -19.76 0.32
CA ARG A 6 -12.11 -20.61 -0.21
C ARG A 6 -11.60 -22.04 -0.31
N LEU A 7 -12.34 -23.04 0.17
CA LEU A 7 -11.90 -24.42 0.03
C LEU A 7 -12.35 -24.99 -1.34
N ALA A 8 -11.45 -25.68 -2.02
CA ALA A 8 -11.72 -26.39 -3.26
C ALA A 8 -11.16 -27.80 -3.20
N ILE A 9 -11.81 -28.72 -3.92
CA ILE A 9 -11.28 -30.06 -4.11
C ILE A 9 -10.37 -30.02 -5.33
N LEU A 10 -9.09 -30.36 -5.15
CA LEU A 10 -8.12 -30.53 -6.23
C LEU A 10 -7.87 -32.02 -6.44
N TYR A 11 -7.63 -32.40 -7.69
CA TYR A 11 -7.31 -33.76 -8.10
C TYR A 11 -5.99 -33.80 -8.86
N ARG A 12 -5.29 -34.95 -8.82
CA ARG A 12 -4.09 -35.18 -9.63
C ARG A 12 -4.40 -36.23 -10.70
N LEU A 13 -4.37 -35.83 -11.97
CA LEU A 13 -4.56 -36.76 -13.10
C LEU A 13 -3.23 -37.41 -13.52
N PRO A 14 -3.20 -38.71 -13.86
CA PRO A 14 -2.17 -39.26 -14.73
C PRO A 14 -2.29 -38.68 -16.15
N ARG A 15 -1.17 -38.58 -16.89
CA ARG A 15 -1.01 -37.82 -18.16
C ARG A 15 -2.04 -38.12 -19.29
N ASN A 16 -2.88 -39.16 -19.17
CA ASN A 16 -3.81 -39.62 -20.22
C ASN A 16 -5.28 -39.81 -19.75
N ALA A 17 -5.73 -39.19 -18.66
CA ALA A 17 -7.10 -39.36 -18.15
C ALA A 17 -8.01 -38.14 -18.47
N SER A 18 -9.27 -38.41 -18.84
CA SER A 18 -10.33 -37.40 -18.97
C SER A 18 -10.61 -36.71 -17.63
N GLU A 19 -11.08 -35.44 -17.66
CA GLU A 19 -11.43 -34.69 -16.45
C GLU A 19 -12.34 -35.52 -15.53
N PRO A 20 -11.95 -35.74 -14.27
CA PRO A 20 -12.68 -36.63 -13.40
C PRO A 20 -13.89 -35.91 -12.78
N LEU A 21 -15.06 -36.52 -12.93
CA LEU A 21 -16.31 -36.00 -12.38
C LEU A 21 -16.27 -36.09 -10.85
N ILE A 22 -16.43 -34.97 -10.15
CA ILE A 22 -16.61 -34.97 -8.70
C ILE A 22 -17.98 -35.59 -8.40
N PRO A 23 -18.11 -36.57 -7.50
CA PRO A 23 -19.41 -37.12 -7.10
C PRO A 23 -20.39 -36.02 -6.68
N ASP A 24 -21.65 -36.11 -7.14
CA ASP A 24 -22.67 -35.07 -6.92
C ASP A 24 -22.91 -34.75 -5.43
N GLU A 25 -22.72 -35.73 -4.54
CA GLU A 25 -22.81 -35.54 -3.10
C GLU A 25 -21.67 -34.67 -2.55
N LEU A 26 -20.42 -34.93 -2.97
CA LEU A 26 -19.27 -34.11 -2.62
C LEU A 26 -19.38 -32.70 -3.22
N ALA A 27 -19.88 -32.58 -4.45
CA ALA A 27 -20.12 -31.30 -5.10
C ALA A 27 -21.15 -30.45 -4.31
N ARG A 28 -22.27 -31.06 -3.90
CA ARG A 28 -23.29 -30.39 -3.06
C ARG A 28 -22.76 -30.02 -1.68
N ALA A 29 -22.02 -30.92 -1.04
CA ALA A 29 -21.39 -30.64 0.25
C ALA A 29 -20.35 -29.51 0.15
N LEU A 30 -19.53 -29.48 -0.90
CA LEU A 30 -18.57 -28.40 -1.14
C LEU A 30 -19.27 -27.06 -1.44
N LEU A 31 -20.38 -27.08 -2.19
CA LEU A 31 -21.19 -25.88 -2.43
C LEU A 31 -21.73 -25.32 -1.11
N HIS A 32 -22.30 -26.17 -0.26
CA HIS A 32 -22.79 -25.75 1.05
C HIS A 32 -21.68 -25.18 1.95
N LEU A 33 -20.50 -25.81 1.94
CA LEU A 33 -19.32 -25.29 2.64
C LEU A 33 -18.96 -23.89 2.16
N ASN A 34 -18.91 -23.68 0.84
CA ASN A 34 -18.60 -22.39 0.25
C ASN A 34 -19.61 -21.31 0.69
N GLU A 35 -20.90 -21.63 0.75
CA GLU A 35 -21.93 -20.69 1.24
C GLU A 35 -21.74 -20.34 2.72
N LEU A 36 -21.44 -21.32 3.57
CA LEU A 36 -21.14 -21.08 4.98
C LEU A 36 -19.89 -20.22 5.15
N GLN A 37 -18.82 -20.51 4.38
CA GLN A 37 -17.60 -19.71 4.35
C GLN A 37 -17.86 -18.27 3.91
N GLU A 38 -18.70 -18.06 2.89
CA GLU A 38 -19.09 -16.71 2.48
C GLU A 38 -19.82 -15.97 3.59
N LYS A 39 -20.77 -16.62 4.27
CA LYS A 39 -21.51 -16.02 5.40
C LYS A 39 -20.57 -15.65 6.54
N TYR A 40 -19.64 -16.54 6.90
CA TYR A 40 -18.64 -16.29 7.93
C TYR A 40 -17.69 -15.16 7.55
N ASN A 41 -17.18 -15.13 6.32
CA ASN A 41 -16.35 -14.03 5.83
C ASN A 41 -17.07 -12.68 5.83
N ARG A 42 -18.39 -12.65 5.52
CA ARG A 42 -19.21 -11.44 5.63
C ARG A 42 -19.38 -11.02 7.09
N ALA A 43 -19.58 -11.97 8.00
CA ALA A 43 -19.70 -11.72 9.43
C ALA A 43 -18.39 -11.13 10.01
N LEU A 44 -17.23 -11.68 9.65
CA LEU A 44 -15.92 -11.13 10.02
C LEU A 44 -15.75 -9.68 9.55
N ARG A 45 -16.11 -9.35 8.30
CA ARG A 45 -16.04 -7.95 7.83
C ARG A 45 -17.00 -7.03 8.57
N LYS A 46 -18.17 -7.54 8.96
CA LYS A 46 -19.12 -6.79 9.76
C LYS A 46 -18.57 -6.54 11.17
N ILE A 47 -17.83 -7.51 11.75
CA ILE A 47 -17.09 -7.33 13.00
C ILE A 47 -16.03 -6.25 12.84
N GLU A 48 -15.14 -6.36 11.84
CA GLU A 48 -14.10 -5.36 11.54
C GLU A 48 -14.72 -3.95 11.37
N SER A 49 -15.77 -3.83 10.57
CA SER A 49 -16.47 -2.56 10.36
C SER A 49 -17.13 -2.00 11.64
N ARG A 50 -17.59 -2.87 12.55
CA ARG A 50 -18.19 -2.46 13.82
C ARG A 50 -17.13 -2.08 14.85
N GLN A 51 -15.95 -2.71 14.81
CA GLN A 51 -14.79 -2.29 15.61
C GLN A 51 -14.31 -0.90 15.18
N ASP A 52 -14.19 -0.64 13.88
CA ASP A 52 -13.89 0.69 13.34
C ASP A 52 -14.91 1.74 13.82
N GLN A 53 -16.20 1.40 13.77
CA GLN A 53 -17.28 2.27 14.22
C GLN A 53 -17.19 2.52 15.73
N LEU A 54 -16.94 1.49 16.53
CA LEU A 54 -16.81 1.59 17.98
C LEU A 54 -15.62 2.49 18.37
N PHE A 55 -14.50 2.38 17.66
CA PHE A 55 -13.37 3.29 17.84
C PHE A 55 -13.72 4.73 17.45
N ALA A 56 -14.47 4.92 16.35
CA ALA A 56 -14.94 6.25 15.96
C ALA A 56 -15.89 6.86 16.99
N ASP A 57 -16.75 6.06 17.61
CA ASP A 57 -17.67 6.52 18.64
C ASP A 57 -16.95 6.78 19.97
N TRP A 58 -15.93 5.99 20.31
CA TRP A 58 -15.00 6.30 21.41
C TRP A 58 -14.32 7.67 21.22
N TYR A 59 -13.82 7.96 20.03
CA TYR A 59 -13.22 9.26 19.73
C TYR A 59 -14.22 10.40 19.95
N LYS A 60 -15.46 10.26 19.48
CA LYS A 60 -16.53 11.25 19.71
C LYS A 60 -16.85 11.38 21.19
N TYR A 61 -16.86 10.28 21.94
CA TYR A 61 -17.05 10.29 23.40
C TYR A 61 -15.98 11.13 24.08
N ILE A 62 -14.69 10.96 23.73
CA ILE A 62 -13.60 11.78 24.28
C ILE A 62 -13.80 13.27 23.99
N VAL A 63 -14.24 13.63 22.78
CA VAL A 63 -14.57 15.02 22.44
C VAL A 63 -15.76 15.54 23.26
N CYS A 64 -16.74 14.70 23.58
CA CYS A 64 -17.86 15.11 24.44
C CYS A 64 -17.45 15.25 25.91
N ALA A 65 -16.57 14.36 26.40
CA ALA A 65 -16.06 14.37 27.78
C ALA A 65 -15.12 15.55 28.03
N TYR A 66 -14.30 15.89 27.01
CA TYR A 66 -13.31 16.97 27.08
C TYR A 66 -13.46 17.90 25.87
N PRO A 67 -14.56 18.68 25.79
CA PRO A 67 -14.83 19.53 24.64
C PRO A 67 -13.86 20.72 24.59
N PRO A 68 -13.64 21.31 23.40
CA PRO A 68 -12.87 22.53 23.27
C PRO A 68 -13.37 23.64 24.19
N ILE A 69 -12.44 24.45 24.70
CA ILE A 69 -12.74 25.55 25.62
C ILE A 69 -13.83 26.44 25.03
N GLY A 70 -14.88 26.70 25.83
CA GLY A 70 -15.99 27.57 25.45
C GLY A 70 -17.10 26.93 24.63
N ARG A 71 -17.05 25.61 24.35
CA ARG A 71 -18.07 24.90 23.54
C ARG A 71 -18.84 23.80 24.28
N LEU A 72 -18.87 23.84 25.61
CA LEU A 72 -19.50 22.80 26.44
C LEU A 72 -20.96 22.50 26.08
N THR A 73 -21.73 23.50 25.65
CA THR A 73 -23.16 23.36 25.31
C THR A 73 -23.42 22.82 23.91
N GLU A 74 -22.40 22.71 23.07
CA GLU A 74 -22.53 22.27 21.67
C GLU A 74 -22.46 20.73 21.52
N TYR A 75 -22.09 20.01 22.59
CA TYR A 75 -21.89 18.57 22.57
C TYR A 75 -22.92 17.83 23.43
N PRO A 76 -23.30 16.59 23.06
CA PRO A 76 -24.13 15.73 23.91
C PRO A 76 -23.46 15.45 25.26
N ARG A 77 -24.28 15.11 26.27
CA ARG A 77 -23.75 14.73 27.59
C ARG A 77 -22.93 13.44 27.48
N PRO A 78 -21.70 13.37 28.05
CA PRO A 78 -20.84 12.19 27.96
C PRO A 78 -21.51 10.89 28.40
N ASP A 79 -22.32 10.92 29.45
CA ASP A 79 -23.02 9.73 29.97
C ASP A 79 -24.04 9.15 28.98
N GLN A 80 -24.71 10.00 28.19
CA GLN A 80 -25.63 9.54 27.16
C GLN A 80 -24.86 8.84 26.03
N VAL A 81 -23.71 9.38 25.65
CA VAL A 81 -22.83 8.80 24.64
C VAL A 81 -22.24 7.47 25.14
N LYS A 82 -21.78 7.41 26.39
CA LYS A 82 -21.32 6.18 27.05
C LYS A 82 -22.41 5.10 27.03
N HIS A 83 -23.63 5.43 27.46
CA HIS A 83 -24.75 4.50 27.47
C HIS A 83 -25.08 3.98 26.06
N PHE A 84 -25.05 4.86 25.06
CA PHE A 84 -25.22 4.47 23.65
C PHE A 84 -24.12 3.50 23.19
N ILE A 85 -22.85 3.80 23.49
CA ILE A 85 -21.73 2.94 23.13
C ILE A 85 -21.86 1.56 23.79
N GLN A 86 -22.23 1.49 25.07
CA GLN A 86 -22.39 0.22 25.77
C GLN A 86 -23.54 -0.62 25.19
N THR A 87 -24.70 -0.01 24.93
CA THR A 87 -25.91 -0.72 24.50
C THR A 87 -25.93 -1.04 23.00
N GLN A 88 -25.49 -0.11 22.15
CA GLN A 88 -25.56 -0.23 20.69
C GLN A 88 -24.23 -0.59 20.02
N GLY A 89 -23.11 -0.25 20.66
CA GLY A 89 -21.76 -0.55 20.16
C GLY A 89 -21.26 -1.89 20.67
N ILE A 90 -20.95 -1.96 21.96
CA ILE A 90 -20.30 -3.10 22.61
C ILE A 90 -21.20 -4.33 22.58
N ALA A 91 -22.41 -4.25 23.13
CA ALA A 91 -23.31 -5.40 23.20
C ALA A 91 -23.65 -6.00 21.82
N ALA A 92 -23.83 -5.16 20.80
CA ALA A 92 -24.09 -5.60 19.44
C ALA A 92 -22.87 -6.29 18.80
N LEU A 93 -21.66 -5.79 19.08
CA LEU A 93 -20.41 -6.36 18.58
C LEU A 93 -20.09 -7.69 19.28
N ASP A 94 -20.28 -7.77 20.59
CA ASP A 94 -20.08 -9.00 21.36
C ASP A 94 -21.05 -10.09 20.91
N ARG A 95 -22.32 -9.74 20.69
CA ARG A 95 -23.31 -10.65 20.08
C ARG A 95 -22.87 -11.15 18.71
N LEU A 96 -22.35 -10.26 17.86
CA LEU A 96 -21.89 -10.63 16.52
C LEU A 96 -20.66 -11.54 16.57
N LYS A 97 -19.71 -11.27 17.47
CA LYS A 97 -18.55 -12.14 17.73
C LYS A 97 -19.00 -13.51 18.22
N TYR A 98 -19.96 -13.55 19.16
CA TYR A 98 -20.55 -14.77 19.69
C TYR A 98 -21.24 -15.63 18.61
N GLU A 99 -22.05 -15.01 17.74
CA GLU A 99 -22.73 -15.71 16.64
C GLU A 99 -21.75 -16.20 15.56
N THR A 100 -20.64 -15.49 15.36
CA THR A 100 -19.62 -15.83 14.35
C THR A 100 -18.70 -16.95 14.81
N GLY A 101 -18.16 -16.85 16.02
CA GLY A 101 -17.16 -17.76 16.57
C GLY A 101 -15.77 -17.61 15.94
N ILE A 102 -14.80 -18.38 16.45
CA ILE A 102 -13.42 -18.43 15.93
C ILE A 102 -13.23 -19.79 15.24
N LEU A 103 -12.71 -19.77 14.00
CA LEU A 103 -12.38 -20.99 13.25
C LEU A 103 -10.87 -21.17 13.15
N THR A 104 -10.40 -22.37 13.50
CA THR A 104 -9.00 -22.81 13.34
C THR A 104 -8.95 -24.01 12.41
N LEU A 105 -8.15 -23.91 11.34
CA LEU A 105 -7.92 -25.02 10.41
C LEU A 105 -6.72 -25.85 10.89
N LYS A 106 -6.85 -27.17 10.84
CA LYS A 106 -5.75 -28.12 11.07
C LYS A 106 -5.21 -28.54 9.71
N THR A 107 -3.92 -28.31 9.47
CA THR A 107 -3.23 -28.68 8.23
C THR A 107 -2.05 -29.61 8.52
N ASP A 108 -1.72 -30.48 7.57
CA ASP A 108 -0.46 -31.24 7.59
C ASP A 108 0.75 -30.38 7.12
N ASP A 109 1.95 -30.97 7.15
CA ASP A 109 3.20 -30.33 6.74
C ASP A 109 3.24 -29.90 5.26
N LYS A 110 2.29 -30.37 4.45
CA LYS A 110 2.14 -30.05 3.03
C LYS A 110 1.01 -29.05 2.77
N GLY A 111 0.36 -28.55 3.82
CA GLY A 111 -0.73 -27.59 3.74
C GLY A 111 -2.09 -28.19 3.37
N LYS A 112 -2.23 -29.53 3.39
CA LYS A 112 -3.52 -30.23 3.20
C LYS A 112 -4.37 -30.05 4.44
N VAL A 113 -5.65 -29.73 4.26
CA VAL A 113 -6.60 -29.62 5.38
C VAL A 113 -6.96 -31.02 5.88
N ILE A 114 -6.60 -31.31 7.13
CA ILE A 114 -6.88 -32.60 7.80
C ILE A 114 -8.04 -32.48 8.81
N GLY A 115 -8.52 -31.26 9.05
CA GLY A 115 -9.71 -31.00 9.85
C GLY A 115 -9.84 -29.53 10.21
N ALA A 116 -10.86 -29.23 11.00
CA ALA A 116 -11.10 -27.89 11.54
C ALA A 116 -11.64 -27.99 12.96
N ALA A 117 -11.40 -26.94 13.74
CA ALA A 117 -11.91 -26.77 15.09
C ALA A 117 -12.43 -25.35 15.27
N ALA A 118 -13.43 -25.19 16.14
CA ALA A 118 -13.82 -23.90 16.67
C ALA A 118 -13.44 -23.88 18.16
N PRO A 119 -12.21 -23.46 18.52
CA PRO A 119 -11.73 -23.56 19.89
C PRO A 119 -12.52 -22.64 20.85
N PRO A 120 -12.70 -23.06 22.12
CA PRO A 120 -13.27 -22.23 23.17
C PRO A 120 -12.22 -21.24 23.69
N GLU A 121 -12.22 -20.00 23.23
CA GLU A 121 -11.34 -18.99 23.85
C GLU A 121 -12.00 -18.24 25.01
N THR A 122 -13.33 -18.31 25.20
CA THR A 122 -14.01 -17.79 26.40
C THR A 122 -15.33 -18.53 26.70
N SER A 123 -15.89 -18.31 27.89
CA SER A 123 -17.09 -18.94 28.48
C SER A 123 -18.41 -18.69 27.72
N THR A 124 -18.35 -18.22 26.48
CA THR A 124 -19.49 -17.89 25.64
C THR A 124 -19.36 -18.63 24.30
N ASN A 125 -19.34 -19.96 24.35
CA ASN A 125 -19.43 -20.79 23.15
C ASN A 125 -20.90 -21.11 22.82
N ASN A 126 -21.32 -20.72 21.62
CA ASN A 126 -22.54 -21.25 21.01
C ASN A 126 -22.18 -22.49 20.20
N ALA A 127 -22.73 -23.65 20.59
CA ALA A 127 -22.66 -24.89 19.81
C ALA A 127 -23.20 -24.73 18.36
N ASN A 128 -23.93 -23.64 18.09
CA ASN A 128 -24.51 -23.31 16.78
C ASN A 128 -23.84 -22.14 16.05
N SER A 129 -22.66 -21.67 16.46
CA SER A 129 -21.94 -20.58 15.78
C SER A 129 -21.61 -20.90 14.31
N LEU A 130 -21.38 -19.87 13.49
CA LEU A 130 -20.98 -20.08 12.09
C LEU A 130 -19.65 -20.85 11.98
N ALA A 131 -18.68 -20.56 12.86
CA ALA A 131 -17.42 -21.28 12.93
C ALA A 131 -17.62 -22.78 13.23
N GLN A 132 -18.47 -23.12 14.20
CA GLN A 132 -18.75 -24.53 14.53
C GLN A 132 -19.37 -25.27 13.35
N ARG A 133 -20.38 -24.68 12.70
CA ARG A 133 -21.01 -25.28 11.50
C ARG A 133 -20.01 -25.50 10.36
N ILE A 134 -19.08 -24.58 10.16
CA ILE A 134 -18.02 -24.74 9.16
C ILE A 134 -17.06 -25.85 9.58
N ALA A 135 -16.66 -25.90 10.86
CA ALA A 135 -15.75 -26.91 11.36
C ALA A 135 -16.33 -28.32 11.20
N ASP A 136 -17.59 -28.52 11.58
CA ASP A 136 -18.31 -29.78 11.45
C ASP A 136 -18.38 -30.21 9.98
N HIS A 137 -18.71 -29.28 9.08
CA HIS A 137 -18.85 -29.58 7.66
C HIS A 137 -17.50 -29.85 6.97
N ILE A 138 -16.41 -29.20 7.39
CA ILE A 138 -15.05 -29.53 6.95
C ILE A 138 -14.67 -30.93 7.43
N ASN A 139 -14.91 -31.25 8.70
CA ASN A 139 -14.59 -32.56 9.26
C ASN A 139 -15.39 -33.67 8.55
N PHE A 140 -16.67 -33.43 8.27
CA PHE A 140 -17.50 -34.32 7.45
C PHE A 140 -16.90 -34.55 6.06
N LEU A 141 -16.53 -33.48 5.33
CA LEU A 141 -15.93 -33.60 4.00
C LEU A 141 -14.58 -34.34 4.02
N VAL A 142 -13.73 -34.09 5.02
CA VAL A 142 -12.46 -34.80 5.18
C VAL A 142 -12.71 -36.29 5.45
N GLN A 143 -13.69 -36.64 6.28
CA GLN A 143 -14.07 -38.05 6.53
C GLN A 143 -14.60 -38.72 5.25
N GLN A 144 -15.48 -38.06 4.49
CA GLN A 144 -15.99 -38.59 3.22
C GLN A 144 -14.88 -38.81 2.19
N LEU A 145 -13.94 -37.86 2.07
CA LEU A 145 -12.79 -37.99 1.19
C LEU A 145 -11.88 -39.15 1.62
N ASN A 146 -11.62 -39.32 2.92
CA ASN A 146 -10.82 -40.43 3.43
C ASN A 146 -11.50 -41.79 3.23
N ASN A 147 -12.84 -41.85 3.33
CA ASN A 147 -13.60 -43.08 3.09
C ASN A 147 -13.61 -43.47 1.61
N LEU A 148 -13.74 -42.49 0.70
CA LEU A 148 -13.75 -42.72 -0.75
C LEU A 148 -12.35 -43.00 -1.30
N PHE A 149 -11.31 -42.45 -0.66
CA PHE A 149 -9.91 -42.57 -1.07
C PHE A 149 -9.03 -42.86 0.15
N PRO A 150 -9.09 -44.08 0.72
CA PRO A 150 -8.27 -44.45 1.87
C PRO A 150 -6.78 -44.34 1.53
N THR A 151 -6.00 -43.86 2.49
CA THR A 151 -4.59 -43.52 2.29
C THR A 151 -3.65 -44.73 2.43
N GLU A 152 -4.17 -45.95 2.62
CA GLU A 152 -3.36 -47.16 2.77
C GLU A 152 -2.93 -47.74 1.42
N PRO A 153 -1.62 -48.00 1.22
CA PRO A 153 -1.06 -48.48 -0.03
C PRO A 153 -1.13 -50.01 -0.10
N ASP A 154 -2.33 -50.60 -0.15
CA ASP A 154 -2.44 -51.98 -0.58
C ASP A 154 -2.64 -52.04 -2.09
N THR A 155 -1.53 -52.35 -2.75
CA THR A 155 -1.33 -52.68 -4.17
C THR A 155 -1.00 -51.52 -5.12
N LYS A 156 0.09 -51.76 -5.87
CA LYS A 156 0.71 -50.91 -6.88
C LYS A 156 -0.22 -50.68 -8.09
N THR A 157 -1.11 -49.70 -8.01
CA THR A 157 -1.77 -49.14 -9.20
C THR A 157 -1.67 -47.62 -9.17
N ALA A 158 -0.66 -47.10 -9.86
CA ALA A 158 -0.35 -45.67 -10.04
C ALA A 158 -1.39 -44.90 -10.89
N SER A 159 -2.66 -45.29 -10.83
CA SER A 159 -3.77 -44.75 -11.63
C SER A 159 -4.93 -44.20 -10.80
N GLN A 160 -4.83 -44.17 -9.46
CA GLN A 160 -5.91 -43.64 -8.63
C GLN A 160 -5.82 -42.11 -8.52
N ILE A 161 -6.89 -41.45 -8.96
CA ILE A 161 -7.11 -40.02 -8.82
C ILE A 161 -7.30 -39.72 -7.33
N ALA A 162 -6.34 -39.03 -6.72
CA ALA A 162 -6.44 -38.60 -5.32
C ALA A 162 -7.08 -37.21 -5.26
N TYR A 163 -8.18 -37.09 -4.52
CA TYR A 163 -8.84 -35.82 -4.23
C TYR A 163 -8.36 -35.25 -2.90
N GLN A 164 -8.10 -33.95 -2.84
CA GLN A 164 -7.71 -33.26 -1.61
C GLN A 164 -8.42 -31.91 -1.46
N LEU A 165 -8.76 -31.56 -0.22
CA LEU A 165 -9.33 -30.26 0.11
C LEU A 165 -8.22 -29.24 0.32
N GLN A 166 -8.17 -28.21 -0.54
CA GLN A 166 -7.12 -27.18 -0.50
C GLN A 166 -7.71 -25.76 -0.37
N PRO A 167 -7.10 -24.89 0.45
CA PRO A 167 -7.47 -23.48 0.53
C PRO A 167 -6.97 -22.69 -0.69
N LEU A 168 -7.90 -22.12 -1.44
CA LEU A 168 -7.68 -21.18 -2.53
C LEU A 168 -7.91 -19.72 -2.09
N PRO A 169 -7.10 -18.76 -2.57
CA PRO A 169 -7.36 -17.35 -2.34
C PRO A 169 -8.79 -16.97 -2.74
N ALA A 170 -9.51 -16.29 -1.85
CA ALA A 170 -10.81 -15.72 -2.21
C ALA A 170 -10.62 -14.67 -3.32
N PRO A 171 -11.64 -14.45 -4.19
CA PRO A 171 -11.60 -13.39 -5.19
C PRO A 171 -11.29 -12.03 -4.54
N ARG A 172 -10.43 -11.25 -5.20
CA ARG A 172 -9.98 -9.94 -4.68
C ARG A 172 -11.14 -8.94 -4.67
N TYR A 173 -11.16 -8.07 -3.66
CA TYR A 173 -11.95 -6.85 -3.69
C TYR A 173 -11.21 -5.85 -4.56
N TRP A 174 -11.95 -5.12 -5.39
CA TRP A 174 -11.38 -4.04 -6.17
C TRP A 174 -11.42 -2.77 -5.33
N GLN A 175 -10.25 -2.21 -5.08
CA GLN A 175 -10.08 -0.92 -4.44
C GLN A 175 -9.27 -0.02 -5.39
N PRO A 176 -9.64 1.25 -5.56
CA PRO A 176 -8.91 2.14 -6.43
C PRO A 176 -7.53 2.45 -5.87
N ASN A 177 -6.53 2.44 -6.75
CA ASN A 177 -5.21 2.93 -6.40
C ASN A 177 -5.26 4.43 -6.06
N GLU A 178 -4.45 4.84 -5.09
CA GLU A 178 -4.24 6.24 -4.77
C GLU A 178 -3.49 6.95 -5.91
N PRO A 179 -3.71 8.26 -6.12
CA PRO A 179 -2.94 9.02 -7.10
C PRO A 179 -1.45 8.97 -6.78
N VAL A 180 -0.62 8.89 -7.82
CA VAL A 180 0.84 8.86 -7.70
C VAL A 180 1.41 10.21 -8.10
N VAL A 181 2.37 10.70 -7.32
CA VAL A 181 3.18 11.87 -7.66
C VAL A 181 4.58 11.39 -8.04
N MET A 182 5.06 11.85 -9.19
CA MET A 182 6.45 11.68 -9.61
C MET A 182 7.14 13.04 -9.54
N VAL A 183 8.21 13.11 -8.76
CA VAL A 183 9.08 14.29 -8.63
C VAL A 183 10.34 14.02 -9.42
N VAL A 184 10.69 14.89 -10.36
CA VAL A 184 11.88 14.77 -11.21
C VAL A 184 12.72 16.04 -11.06
N GLY A 185 14.04 15.89 -10.95
CA GLY A 185 15.01 16.99 -10.89
C GLY A 185 15.75 17.10 -9.55
N GLU A 186 16.40 18.25 -9.33
CA GLU A 186 17.36 18.43 -8.23
C GLU A 186 16.77 18.21 -6.84
N ALA A 187 15.51 18.60 -6.62
CA ALA A 187 14.85 18.39 -5.33
C ALA A 187 14.73 16.90 -4.94
N ALA A 188 14.76 15.99 -5.93
CA ALA A 188 14.75 14.55 -5.74
C ALA A 188 16.15 13.94 -5.63
N ARG A 189 17.23 14.73 -5.80
CA ARG A 189 18.61 14.24 -5.86
C ARG A 189 19.16 14.03 -4.45
N PHE A 190 19.59 12.82 -4.16
CA PHE A 190 20.34 12.52 -2.94
C PHE A 190 21.72 13.18 -3.01
N THR A 191 22.19 13.83 -1.94
CA THR A 191 23.54 14.46 -1.90
C THR A 191 24.65 13.46 -2.15
N THR A 192 24.43 12.20 -1.79
CA THR A 192 25.18 11.04 -2.28
C THR A 192 24.19 9.91 -2.48
N PRO A 193 24.31 9.08 -3.53
CA PRO A 193 23.53 7.85 -3.59
C PRO A 193 23.80 7.07 -2.30
N PRO A 194 22.77 6.48 -1.65
CA PRO A 194 23.04 5.54 -0.58
C PRO A 194 24.02 4.53 -1.16
N ILE A 195 25.13 4.29 -0.46
CA ILE A 195 26.14 3.32 -0.89
C ILE A 195 25.39 1.98 -1.02
N SER A 196 24.92 1.68 -2.23
CA SER A 196 24.32 0.42 -2.63
C SER A 196 25.33 -0.35 -3.48
N GLY A 197 26.59 -0.33 -3.04
CA GLY A 197 27.54 -1.33 -3.45
C GLY A 197 27.57 -2.37 -2.34
N ASP A 198 27.35 -3.63 -2.67
CA ASP A 198 27.65 -4.82 -1.83
C ASP A 198 29.15 -4.93 -1.48
N GLN A 199 29.87 -3.82 -1.37
CA GLN A 199 31.24 -3.81 -0.92
C GLN A 199 31.24 -3.94 0.61
N PRO A 200 31.91 -4.96 1.18
CA PRO A 200 32.03 -5.09 2.61
C PRO A 200 32.68 -3.83 3.19
N LEU A 201 32.02 -3.20 4.15
CA LEU A 201 32.59 -2.09 4.90
C LEU A 201 33.79 -2.62 5.69
N ASN A 202 34.99 -2.13 5.41
CA ASN A 202 36.16 -2.41 6.23
C ASN A 202 36.00 -1.69 7.57
N CYS A 203 35.51 -2.40 8.59
CA CYS A 203 35.44 -1.88 9.96
C CYS A 203 36.82 -1.96 10.62
N THR A 204 37.50 -0.83 10.75
CA THR A 204 38.67 -0.70 11.62
C THR A 204 38.23 -0.41 13.05
N LEU A 205 38.58 -1.29 13.99
CA LEU A 205 38.37 -1.04 15.42
C LEU A 205 39.36 0.02 15.88
N TRP A 206 38.89 1.23 16.15
CA TRP A 206 39.71 2.29 16.73
C TRP A 206 39.78 2.12 18.25
N ASN A 207 40.97 1.87 18.77
CA ASN A 207 41.25 1.82 20.20
C ASN A 207 42.17 3.00 20.56
N PRO A 208 41.63 4.18 20.89
CA PRO A 208 42.46 5.32 21.26
C PRO A 208 43.28 4.96 22.52
N GLU A 209 44.59 5.22 22.48
CA GLU A 209 45.42 5.15 23.68
C GLU A 209 44.85 6.09 24.77
N PRO A 210 44.88 5.72 26.07
CA PRO A 210 44.06 6.34 27.11
C PRO A 210 44.44 7.77 27.51
N SER A 211 45.32 8.44 26.79
CA SER A 211 45.82 9.76 27.20
C SER A 211 44.91 10.88 26.69
N SER A 212 44.36 11.62 27.67
CA SER A 212 43.50 12.82 27.60
C SER A 212 42.16 12.68 26.88
N PHE A 213 42.11 12.21 25.64
CA PHE A 213 40.88 12.26 24.83
C PHE A 213 39.79 11.30 25.31
N ALA A 214 40.14 10.03 25.58
CA ALA A 214 39.18 9.04 26.10
C ALA A 214 38.65 9.43 27.50
N GLN A 215 39.49 10.05 28.34
CA GLN A 215 39.08 10.57 29.65
C GLN A 215 38.16 11.79 29.52
N GLN A 216 38.44 12.70 28.58
CA GLN A 216 37.59 13.86 28.30
C GLN A 216 36.21 13.43 27.77
N ILE A 217 36.15 12.50 26.80
CA ILE A 217 34.87 11.95 26.33
C ILE A 217 34.14 11.20 27.44
N ALA A 218 34.80 10.32 28.20
CA ALA A 218 34.16 9.61 29.30
C ALA A 218 33.57 10.59 30.34
N SER A 219 34.31 11.66 30.69
CA SER A 219 33.82 12.69 31.60
C SER A 219 32.66 13.54 31.05
N PHE A 220 32.60 13.75 29.72
CA PHE A 220 31.45 14.37 29.04
C PHE A 220 30.21 13.47 29.08
N TRP A 221 30.35 12.19 28.73
CA TRP A 221 29.26 11.22 28.72
C TRP A 221 28.74 10.88 30.13
N CYS A 222 29.60 10.98 31.14
CA CYS A 222 29.21 10.87 32.55
C CYS A 222 28.62 12.17 33.14
N GLY A 223 28.43 13.22 32.33
CA GLY A 223 27.81 14.48 32.77
C GLY A 223 28.65 15.31 33.75
N GLN A 224 29.96 15.06 33.83
CA GLN A 224 30.87 15.73 34.76
C GLN A 224 31.65 16.90 34.16
N LEU A 225 31.59 17.10 32.84
CA LEU A 225 32.07 18.35 32.24
C LEU A 225 31.05 19.47 32.47
N GLN A 226 31.46 20.57 33.11
CA GLN A 226 30.73 21.82 32.97
C GLN A 226 30.84 22.26 31.50
N VAL A 227 29.72 22.21 30.79
CA VAL A 227 29.66 22.49 29.36
C VAL A 227 29.86 24.00 29.15
N ASN A 228 31.11 24.42 29.04
CA ASN A 228 31.47 25.71 28.51
C ASN A 228 31.58 25.57 26.95
N PRO A 229 31.11 26.54 26.15
CA PRO A 229 31.16 26.47 24.69
C PRO A 229 32.57 26.35 24.09
N GLU A 230 33.58 26.92 24.77
CA GLU A 230 34.99 26.87 24.36
C GLU A 230 35.56 25.45 24.50
N GLY A 231 35.21 24.72 25.57
CA GLY A 231 35.65 23.35 25.82
C GLY A 231 35.04 22.33 24.86
N ILE A 232 33.81 22.57 24.36
CA ILE A 232 33.26 21.79 23.24
C ILE A 232 34.09 22.03 21.98
N ASN A 233 34.42 23.27 21.67
CA ASN A 233 35.19 23.61 20.48
C ASN A 233 36.62 23.03 20.55
N GLU A 234 37.27 23.08 21.71
CA GLU A 234 38.57 22.44 21.92
C GLU A 234 38.50 20.92 21.71
N LEU A 235 37.45 20.26 22.22
CA LEU A 235 37.23 18.82 22.01
C LEU A 235 37.02 18.50 20.52
N LEU A 236 36.16 19.26 19.83
CA LEU A 236 35.91 19.08 18.40
C LEU A 236 37.17 19.32 17.56
N ASN A 237 37.96 20.34 17.88
CA ASN A 237 39.23 20.63 17.20
C ASN A 237 40.28 19.54 17.44
N ALA A 238 40.38 19.00 18.66
CA ALA A 238 41.26 17.88 18.96
C ALA A 238 40.85 16.61 18.19
N LEU A 239 39.54 16.37 18.09
CA LEU A 239 38.95 15.27 17.33
C LEU A 239 39.26 15.42 15.83
N ASP A 240 39.09 16.62 15.28
CA ASP A 240 39.36 16.93 13.87
C ASP A 240 40.85 16.82 13.52
N GLN A 241 41.74 17.30 14.41
CA GLN A 241 43.19 17.15 14.26
C GLN A 241 43.63 15.67 14.29
N GLN A 242 43.07 14.86 15.20
CA GLN A 242 43.40 13.44 15.26
C GLN A 242 42.85 12.65 14.07
N ILE A 243 41.62 12.94 13.64
CA ILE A 243 41.04 12.38 12.41
C ILE A 243 41.94 12.71 11.21
N THR A 244 42.36 13.97 11.09
CA THR A 244 43.23 14.43 9.99
C THR A 244 44.60 13.74 10.01
N GLN A 245 45.18 13.51 11.20
CA GLN A 245 46.46 12.81 11.35
C GLN A 245 46.37 11.31 11.00
N PHE A 246 45.24 10.66 11.26
CA PHE A 246 45.07 9.23 11.01
C PHE A 246 44.79 8.89 9.54
N ILE A 247 44.24 9.83 8.79
CA ILE A 247 43.60 9.58 7.49
C ILE A 247 44.31 10.36 6.36
N GLY A 248 45.06 11.40 6.69
CA GLY A 248 45.57 12.35 5.68
C GLY A 248 44.43 13.21 5.12
N THR A 249 44.78 14.17 4.24
CA THR A 249 43.82 15.15 3.71
C THR A 249 42.98 14.63 2.53
N ASP A 250 43.13 13.36 2.15
CA ASP A 250 42.56 12.82 0.90
C ASP A 250 41.23 12.08 1.19
N SER A 251 40.17 12.86 1.33
CA SER A 251 38.81 12.41 1.67
C SER A 251 38.15 11.51 0.62
N ALA A 252 38.75 11.34 -0.56
CA ALA A 252 38.19 10.55 -1.66
C ALA A 252 38.41 9.03 -1.51
N ASN A 253 39.35 8.57 -0.67
CA ASN A 253 39.80 7.16 -0.65
C ASN A 253 39.59 6.42 0.68
N HIS A 254 38.93 7.02 1.67
CA HIS A 254 38.74 6.38 2.97
C HIS A 254 37.34 5.75 3.13
N PRO A 255 37.23 4.41 3.09
CA PRO A 255 35.96 3.74 3.33
C PRO A 255 35.47 4.02 4.76
N GLY A 256 34.22 4.48 4.90
CA GLY A 256 33.58 4.74 6.20
C GLY A 256 33.70 6.18 6.73
N GLN A 257 34.34 7.09 6.00
CA GLN A 257 34.33 8.52 6.32
C GLN A 257 33.70 9.33 5.18
N THR A 258 32.65 10.10 5.51
CA THR A 258 32.07 11.09 4.61
C THR A 258 32.16 12.45 5.29
N ILE A 259 33.05 13.32 4.82
CA ILE A 259 33.11 14.72 5.26
C ILE A 259 32.07 15.50 4.48
N TRP A 260 31.00 15.91 5.16
CA TRP A 260 29.94 16.73 4.58
C TRP A 260 30.38 18.20 4.55
N GLN A 261 30.73 18.71 3.37
CA GLN A 261 30.98 20.15 3.16
C GLN A 261 29.67 20.95 3.20
N GLU A 262 28.56 20.29 2.88
CA GLU A 262 27.21 20.81 2.99
C GLU A 262 26.32 19.76 3.64
N GLN A 263 25.28 20.21 4.33
CA GLN A 263 24.34 19.33 5.00
C GLN A 263 23.70 18.34 4.00
N PRO A 264 23.73 17.02 4.25
CA PRO A 264 23.17 16.05 3.33
C PRO A 264 21.66 16.20 3.16
N TRP A 265 21.21 16.08 1.92
CA TRP A 265 19.82 16.06 1.50
C TRP A 265 19.44 14.64 1.06
N ASN A 266 18.63 13.97 1.89
CA ASN A 266 18.16 12.61 1.66
C ASN A 266 16.64 12.51 1.89
N PRO A 267 15.82 12.94 0.92
CA PRO A 267 14.36 12.98 1.08
C PRO A 267 13.78 11.58 1.20
N PHE A 268 13.07 11.31 2.30
CA PHE A 268 12.44 10.00 2.57
C PHE A 268 10.97 10.11 2.98
N ILE A 269 10.46 11.32 3.23
CA ILE A 269 9.03 11.58 3.47
C ILE A 269 8.53 12.60 2.46
N LEU A 270 7.41 12.29 1.82
CA LEU A 270 6.58 13.23 1.07
C LEU A 270 5.39 13.59 1.94
N GLU A 271 5.30 14.86 2.34
CA GLU A 271 4.06 15.41 2.86
C GLU A 271 3.28 16.09 1.75
N TRP A 272 1.97 15.84 1.73
CA TRP A 272 1.09 16.35 0.70
C TRP A 272 -0.13 17.03 1.31
N GLU A 273 -0.62 18.06 0.62
CA GLU A 273 -1.84 18.78 0.93
C GLU A 273 -2.59 19.04 -0.38
N VAL A 274 -3.86 18.62 -0.44
CA VAL A 274 -4.68 18.69 -1.64
C VAL A 274 -6.08 19.19 -1.29
N ALA A 275 -6.62 20.08 -2.11
CA ALA A 275 -8.02 20.46 -2.08
C ALA A 275 -8.82 19.54 -2.99
N PHE A 276 -9.92 19.00 -2.47
CA PHE A 276 -10.85 18.17 -3.22
C PHE A 276 -12.10 18.96 -3.61
N TYR A 277 -12.48 18.84 -4.88
CA TYR A 277 -13.66 19.46 -5.46
C TYR A 277 -14.57 18.36 -6.00
N PRO A 278 -15.75 18.13 -5.42
CA PRO A 278 -16.68 17.12 -5.89
C PRO A 278 -17.28 17.51 -7.24
N THR A 279 -17.82 16.52 -7.96
CA THR A 279 -18.61 16.75 -9.17
C THR A 279 -19.74 17.76 -8.91
N LYS A 280 -20.02 18.60 -9.92
CA LYS A 280 -21.02 19.66 -9.87
C LYS A 280 -22.38 19.14 -9.42
N GLY A 281 -22.97 19.85 -8.45
CA GLY A 281 -24.40 19.79 -8.19
C GLY A 281 -24.92 18.47 -7.62
N GLN A 282 -24.23 17.86 -6.64
CA GLN A 282 -24.77 17.18 -5.43
C GLN A 282 -23.63 16.47 -4.69
N SER A 283 -23.10 17.10 -3.62
CA SER A 283 -22.27 16.44 -2.60
C SER A 283 -23.08 16.35 -1.30
N SER A 284 -22.62 15.56 -0.31
CA SER A 284 -23.24 15.53 1.02
C SER A 284 -23.50 16.94 1.57
N ASN A 285 -22.64 17.90 1.24
CA ASN A 285 -22.63 19.27 1.75
C ASN A 285 -23.85 20.09 1.31
N LEU A 286 -24.56 19.66 0.27
CA LEU A 286 -25.72 20.38 -0.26
C LEU A 286 -27.03 20.02 0.46
N SER A 287 -27.02 19.03 1.35
CA SER A 287 -28.14 18.74 2.23
C SER A 287 -27.85 19.20 3.67
N SER A 288 -28.84 19.78 4.34
CA SER A 288 -28.75 20.17 5.75
C SER A 288 -28.34 19.01 6.66
N ASN A 289 -28.69 17.77 6.27
CA ASN A 289 -28.42 16.55 7.03
C ASN A 289 -27.17 15.78 6.55
N ARG A 290 -26.39 16.34 5.62
CA ARG A 290 -25.20 15.70 5.02
C ARG A 290 -25.45 14.33 4.36
N ASN A 291 -26.68 14.03 3.97
CA ASN A 291 -27.06 12.77 3.33
C ASN A 291 -26.92 12.86 1.81
N TYR A 292 -26.52 11.74 1.20
CA TYR A 292 -26.58 11.58 -0.25
C TYR A 292 -28.03 11.32 -0.71
N PRO A 293 -28.45 11.85 -1.87
CA PRO A 293 -29.68 11.43 -2.52
C PRO A 293 -29.69 9.93 -2.81
N THR A 294 -30.86 9.29 -2.71
CA THR A 294 -31.02 7.85 -2.95
C THR A 294 -30.67 7.44 -4.38
N ASN A 295 -30.78 8.36 -5.35
CA ASN A 295 -30.42 8.17 -6.75
C ASN A 295 -29.05 8.75 -7.12
N PHE A 296 -28.19 9.09 -6.15
CA PHE A 296 -26.90 9.76 -6.40
C PHE A 296 -26.02 9.02 -7.43
N LEU A 297 -25.87 7.70 -7.28
CA LEU A 297 -25.08 6.88 -8.19
C LEU A 297 -25.71 6.79 -9.59
N THR A 298 -26.98 6.41 -9.66
CA THR A 298 -27.67 6.13 -10.93
C THR A 298 -28.01 7.38 -11.74
N ARG A 299 -28.02 8.55 -11.10
CA ARG A 299 -28.24 9.83 -11.79
C ARG A 299 -26.99 10.38 -12.47
N GLN A 300 -25.82 10.13 -11.90
CA GLN A 300 -24.57 10.80 -12.29
C GLN A 300 -23.60 9.88 -13.02
N TYR A 301 -23.69 8.58 -12.74
CA TYR A 301 -22.73 7.61 -13.22
C TYR A 301 -23.41 6.46 -13.96
N GLN A 302 -22.66 5.86 -14.86
CA GLN A 302 -22.98 4.60 -15.52
C GLN A 302 -21.78 3.67 -15.41
N LEU A 303 -22.05 2.38 -15.24
CA LEU A 303 -21.03 1.34 -15.35
C LEU A 303 -21.18 0.70 -16.72
N ASN A 304 -20.21 0.95 -17.61
CA ASN A 304 -20.24 0.40 -18.96
C ASN A 304 -19.99 -1.13 -18.93
N ASP A 305 -20.43 -1.81 -19.99
CA ASP A 305 -20.15 -3.23 -20.18
C ASP A 305 -18.65 -3.51 -20.12
N ASN A 306 -18.28 -4.50 -19.31
CA ASN A 306 -16.90 -4.90 -19.04
C ASN A 306 -15.98 -3.79 -18.46
N ALA A 307 -16.53 -2.64 -18.06
CA ALA A 307 -15.76 -1.60 -17.40
C ALA A 307 -15.62 -1.88 -15.90
N ILE A 308 -14.43 -1.55 -15.36
CA ILE A 308 -14.14 -1.64 -13.93
C ILE A 308 -14.40 -0.33 -13.18
N ASP A 309 -14.41 0.80 -13.91
CA ASP A 309 -14.57 2.15 -13.38
C ASP A 309 -15.92 2.73 -13.80
N LEU A 310 -16.48 3.58 -12.94
CA LEU A 310 -17.69 4.34 -13.25
C LEU A 310 -17.34 5.44 -14.28
N LYS A 311 -18.27 5.73 -15.19
CA LYS A 311 -18.18 6.89 -16.08
C LYS A 311 -19.28 7.87 -15.75
N HIS A 312 -19.00 9.16 -15.90
CA HIS A 312 -20.05 10.17 -15.90
C HIS A 312 -21.03 9.90 -17.05
N GLN A 313 -22.32 10.17 -16.81
CA GLN A 313 -23.33 10.13 -17.86
C GLN A 313 -23.10 11.26 -18.88
N ASP A 314 -22.79 12.47 -18.40
CA ASP A 314 -22.41 13.62 -19.23
C ASP A 314 -20.89 13.84 -19.22
N LEU A 315 -20.26 13.77 -20.40
CA LEU A 315 -18.80 13.87 -20.56
C LEU A 315 -18.23 15.24 -20.16
N GLU A 316 -19.04 16.30 -20.26
CA GLU A 316 -18.65 17.68 -19.88
C GLU A 316 -18.59 17.87 -18.34
N ASP A 317 -19.29 17.03 -17.57
CA ASP A 317 -19.34 17.13 -16.09
C ASP A 317 -18.18 16.43 -15.37
N ASN A 318 -17.25 15.82 -16.12
CA ASN A 318 -15.99 15.31 -15.57
C ASN A 318 -15.15 16.44 -14.93
N PHE A 319 -15.25 17.65 -15.47
CA PHE A 319 -14.60 18.82 -14.89
C PHE A 319 -15.52 19.48 -13.87
N SER A 320 -15.15 19.33 -12.60
CA SER A 320 -15.66 20.21 -11.56
C SER A 320 -15.22 21.65 -11.87
N ASN A 321 -16.11 22.43 -12.48
CA ASN A 321 -16.10 23.89 -12.37
C ASN A 321 -16.64 24.35 -10.99
N SER A 322 -16.76 23.44 -10.01
CA SER A 322 -17.05 23.82 -8.63
C SER A 322 -15.88 24.64 -8.12
N THR A 323 -16.14 25.92 -7.84
CA THR A 323 -15.21 26.78 -7.10
C THR A 323 -15.21 26.47 -5.60
N VAL A 324 -16.16 25.64 -5.14
CA VAL A 324 -16.32 25.27 -3.75
C VAL A 324 -15.43 24.07 -3.43
N VAL A 325 -14.37 24.34 -2.68
CA VAL A 325 -13.57 23.31 -2.01
C VAL A 325 -14.47 22.59 -1.01
N GLN A 326 -14.55 21.26 -1.10
CA GLN A 326 -15.29 20.48 -0.12
C GLN A 326 -14.47 20.28 1.14
N ASP A 327 -13.24 19.78 0.99
CA ASP A 327 -12.29 19.57 2.08
C ASP A 327 -10.86 19.72 1.57
N ILE A 328 -9.97 20.05 2.50
CA ILE A 328 -8.52 19.98 2.31
C ILE A 328 -8.03 18.73 3.04
N TYR A 329 -7.40 17.84 2.29
CA TYR A 329 -6.81 16.63 2.82
C TYR A 329 -5.29 16.78 2.87
N SER A 330 -4.69 16.21 3.91
CA SER A 330 -3.23 16.14 4.03
C SER A 330 -2.80 14.78 4.55
N GLY A 331 -1.57 14.41 4.21
CA GLY A 331 -1.00 13.15 4.61
C GLY A 331 0.51 13.11 4.42
N ARG A 332 1.08 11.95 4.76
CA ARG A 332 2.50 11.67 4.64
C ARG A 332 2.68 10.32 3.98
N SER A 333 3.66 10.24 3.09
CA SER A 333 4.06 9.01 2.43
C SER A 333 5.56 8.85 2.56
N PHE A 334 6.03 7.62 2.74
CA PHE A 334 7.47 7.34 2.68
C PHE A 334 7.89 7.29 1.22
N LEU A 335 8.92 8.04 0.85
CA LEU A 335 9.51 8.06 -0.48
C LEU A 335 10.48 6.89 -0.64
N SER A 336 10.49 6.32 -1.84
CA SER A 336 11.50 5.35 -2.24
C SER A 336 11.89 5.58 -3.69
N SER A 337 13.10 5.17 -4.06
CA SER A 337 13.57 5.11 -5.45
C SER A 337 12.96 3.94 -6.24
N HIS A 338 11.87 3.33 -5.72
CA HIS A 338 11.30 2.10 -6.25
C HIS A 338 10.84 2.21 -7.70
N ALA A 339 10.33 3.37 -8.16
CA ALA A 339 9.92 3.50 -9.57
C ALA A 339 11.05 3.25 -10.54
N THR A 340 12.21 3.86 -10.31
CA THR A 340 13.40 3.67 -11.16
C THR A 340 13.83 2.21 -11.12
N LEU A 341 13.99 1.65 -9.91
CA LEU A 341 14.43 0.26 -9.73
C LEU A 341 13.46 -0.74 -10.38
N HIS A 342 12.16 -0.53 -10.24
CA HIS A 342 11.15 -1.42 -10.80
C HIS A 342 11.09 -1.36 -12.32
N HIS A 343 11.17 -0.15 -12.92
CA HIS A 343 11.21 -0.02 -14.37
C HIS A 343 12.52 -0.55 -14.96
N GLU A 344 13.65 -0.36 -14.25
CA GLU A 344 14.93 -0.96 -14.60
C GLU A 344 14.84 -2.49 -14.64
N GLU A 345 14.31 -3.10 -13.57
CA GLU A 345 14.10 -4.55 -13.48
C GLU A 345 13.17 -5.06 -14.60
N GLN A 346 12.05 -4.38 -14.85
CA GLN A 346 11.12 -4.77 -15.92
C GLN A 346 11.77 -4.73 -17.31
N ILE A 347 12.55 -3.69 -17.63
CA ILE A 347 13.22 -3.55 -18.92
C ILE A 347 14.31 -4.62 -19.06
N THR A 348 15.13 -4.80 -18.03
CA THR A 348 16.22 -5.79 -18.06
C THR A 348 15.68 -7.22 -18.18
N ASP A 349 14.64 -7.56 -17.43
CA ASP A 349 13.97 -8.87 -17.51
C ASP A 349 13.27 -9.10 -18.85
N TYR A 350 12.68 -8.05 -19.43
CA TYR A 350 12.10 -8.15 -20.77
C TYR A 350 13.16 -8.48 -21.81
N PHE A 351 14.31 -7.78 -21.79
CA PHE A 351 15.40 -8.00 -22.74
C PHE A 351 16.11 -9.34 -22.56
N ARG A 352 16.31 -9.80 -21.32
CA ARG A 352 16.87 -11.14 -21.04
C ARG A 352 16.05 -12.28 -21.65
N LYS A 353 14.76 -12.06 -21.89
CA LYS A 353 13.84 -13.03 -22.50
C LYS A 353 13.78 -12.93 -24.03
N GLN A 354 14.39 -11.91 -24.64
CA GLN A 354 14.38 -11.75 -26.09
C GLN A 354 15.48 -12.59 -26.76
N PRO A 355 15.22 -13.28 -27.88
CA PRO A 355 16.22 -14.07 -28.59
C PRO A 355 17.45 -13.25 -29.01
N VAL A 356 17.22 -12.01 -29.47
CA VAL A 356 18.27 -11.08 -29.93
C VAL A 356 19.34 -10.78 -28.86
N PHE A 357 18.98 -10.86 -27.58
CA PHE A 357 19.92 -10.68 -26.49
C PHE A 357 20.89 -11.85 -26.38
N GLU A 358 20.39 -13.08 -26.53
CA GLU A 358 21.22 -14.28 -26.51
C GLU A 358 22.13 -14.34 -27.75
N ASP A 359 21.62 -13.96 -28.92
CA ASP A 359 22.40 -13.89 -30.17
C ASP A 359 23.59 -12.94 -30.03
N TYR A 360 23.37 -11.75 -29.47
CA TYR A 360 24.44 -10.79 -29.19
C TYR A 360 25.47 -11.35 -28.21
N CYS A 361 25.00 -11.95 -27.11
CA CYS A 361 25.87 -12.54 -26.10
C CYS A 361 26.76 -13.66 -26.66
N GLN A 362 26.23 -14.46 -27.58
CA GLN A 362 26.97 -15.53 -28.26
C GLN A 362 27.98 -14.95 -29.26
N GLN A 363 27.57 -13.99 -30.08
CA GLN A 363 28.42 -13.39 -31.10
C GLN A 363 29.61 -12.64 -30.48
N LYS A 364 29.39 -11.95 -29.35
CA LYS A 364 30.43 -11.22 -28.61
C LYS A 364 31.18 -12.08 -27.58
N GLN A 365 30.82 -13.37 -27.44
CA GLN A 365 31.48 -14.32 -26.53
C GLN A 365 31.56 -13.81 -25.08
N LEU A 366 30.48 -13.20 -24.57
CA LEU A 366 30.48 -12.61 -23.23
C LEU A 366 30.60 -13.68 -22.13
N SER A 367 31.51 -13.47 -21.18
CA SER A 367 31.68 -14.32 -20.00
C SER A 367 30.44 -14.28 -19.09
N SER A 368 30.27 -15.28 -18.20
CA SER A 368 29.14 -15.31 -17.26
C SER A 368 29.07 -14.07 -16.37
N GLN A 369 30.22 -13.50 -15.97
CA GLN A 369 30.29 -12.27 -15.19
C GLN A 369 29.88 -11.04 -16.04
N ALA A 370 30.33 -10.99 -17.30
CA ALA A 370 29.94 -9.92 -18.22
C ALA A 370 28.44 -9.98 -18.57
N LYS A 371 27.86 -11.18 -18.69
CA LYS A 371 26.40 -11.36 -18.85
C LYS A 371 25.63 -10.88 -17.61
N ALA A 372 26.13 -11.14 -16.40
CA ALA A 372 25.51 -10.66 -15.17
C ALA A 372 25.51 -9.12 -15.08
N ASN A 373 26.62 -8.49 -15.47
CA ASN A 373 26.80 -7.03 -15.45
C ASN A 373 26.43 -6.33 -16.76
N PHE A 374 25.81 -7.04 -17.73
CA PHE A 374 25.59 -6.55 -19.10
C PHE A 374 24.93 -5.17 -19.13
N PHE A 375 23.87 -4.99 -18.36
CA PHE A 375 23.08 -3.76 -18.37
C PHE A 375 23.80 -2.57 -17.72
N LEU A 376 24.93 -2.81 -17.05
CA LEU A 376 25.79 -1.78 -16.49
C LEU A 376 26.90 -1.37 -17.46
N THR A 377 27.38 -2.27 -18.31
CA THR A 377 28.63 -2.07 -19.09
C THR A 377 28.47 -2.14 -20.61
N GLU A 378 27.53 -2.95 -21.14
CA GLU A 378 27.47 -3.30 -22.57
C GLU A 378 26.30 -2.68 -23.34
N VAL A 379 25.39 -1.96 -22.68
CA VAL A 379 24.16 -1.43 -23.31
C VAL A 379 24.46 -0.54 -24.52
N GLY A 380 25.48 0.32 -24.44
CA GLY A 380 25.88 1.18 -25.56
C GLY A 380 26.34 0.37 -26.78
N ASN A 381 27.21 -0.61 -26.55
CA ASN A 381 27.71 -1.51 -27.60
C ASN A 381 26.59 -2.35 -28.23
N PHE A 382 25.57 -2.70 -27.44
CA PHE A 382 24.41 -3.43 -27.92
C PHE A 382 23.50 -2.57 -28.81
N ILE A 383 23.27 -1.30 -28.44
CA ILE A 383 22.54 -0.34 -29.26
C ILE A 383 23.25 -0.14 -30.60
N GLU A 384 24.56 0.07 -30.59
CA GLU A 384 25.35 0.26 -31.81
C GLU A 384 25.27 -0.97 -32.72
N TRP A 385 25.35 -2.17 -32.14
CA TRP A 385 25.21 -3.42 -32.90
C TRP A 385 23.80 -3.57 -33.50
N LEU A 386 22.74 -3.25 -32.75
CA LEU A 386 21.36 -3.25 -33.28
C LEU A 386 21.22 -2.29 -34.47
N GLN A 387 21.82 -1.09 -34.39
CA GLN A 387 21.78 -0.09 -35.45
C GLN A 387 22.56 -0.52 -36.69
N THR A 388 23.75 -1.08 -36.50
CA THR A 388 24.70 -1.35 -37.61
C THR A 388 24.49 -2.69 -38.29
N GLN A 389 24.02 -3.72 -37.58
CA GLN A 389 23.86 -5.08 -38.13
C GLN A 389 22.40 -5.40 -38.47
N LEU A 390 21.45 -5.00 -37.62
CA LEU A 390 20.06 -5.44 -37.72
C LEU A 390 19.15 -4.42 -38.43
N LEU A 391 19.53 -3.14 -38.45
CA LEU A 391 18.80 -2.03 -39.10
C LEU A 391 19.49 -1.49 -40.35
N ALA A 392 20.59 -2.13 -40.80
CA ALA A 392 21.24 -1.75 -42.04
C ALA A 392 20.28 -1.93 -43.25
N PRO A 393 20.35 -1.06 -44.27
CA PRO A 393 19.51 -1.16 -45.48
C PRO A 393 19.59 -2.54 -46.13
N ASP A 394 20.78 -3.15 -46.14
CA ASP A 394 21.10 -4.42 -46.80
C ASP A 394 20.84 -5.67 -45.92
N SER A 395 20.23 -5.50 -44.74
CA SER A 395 19.99 -6.63 -43.82
C SER A 395 18.83 -7.53 -44.27
N GLU A 396 18.98 -8.85 -44.07
CA GLU A 396 18.03 -9.90 -44.48
C GLU A 396 16.71 -9.94 -43.66
N TYR A 397 16.53 -9.05 -42.67
CA TYR A 397 15.36 -9.04 -41.79
C TYR A 397 14.12 -8.42 -42.45
N SER A 398 12.94 -8.91 -42.06
CA SER A 398 11.67 -8.35 -42.53
C SER A 398 11.41 -6.95 -41.98
N GLU A 399 10.57 -6.16 -42.66
CA GLU A 399 10.16 -4.82 -42.19
C GLU A 399 9.54 -4.84 -40.78
N SER A 400 8.78 -5.90 -40.44
CA SER A 400 8.22 -6.07 -39.10
C SER A 400 9.29 -6.29 -38.03
N GLN A 401 10.36 -7.02 -38.34
CA GLN A 401 11.49 -7.24 -37.43
C GLN A 401 12.32 -5.96 -37.28
N LYS A 402 12.57 -5.23 -38.37
CA LYS A 402 13.24 -3.92 -38.33
C LYS A 402 12.48 -2.93 -37.45
N ALA A 403 11.15 -2.87 -37.57
CA ALA A 403 10.31 -2.06 -36.71
C ALA A 403 10.42 -2.46 -35.22
N GLN A 404 10.47 -3.77 -34.94
CA GLN A 404 10.65 -4.28 -33.57
C GLN A 404 12.02 -3.90 -32.99
N TYR A 405 13.10 -3.97 -33.77
CA TYR A 405 14.43 -3.54 -33.34
C TYR A 405 14.53 -2.03 -33.09
N ALA A 406 13.81 -1.21 -33.88
CA ALA A 406 13.70 0.22 -33.61
C ALA A 406 13.01 0.53 -32.27
N ILE A 407 11.99 -0.27 -31.90
CA ILE A 407 11.37 -0.20 -30.57
C ILE A 407 12.37 -0.60 -29.48
N TYR A 408 13.19 -1.64 -29.72
CA TYR A 408 14.20 -2.08 -28.75
C TYR A 408 15.26 -1.01 -28.49
N ILE A 409 15.78 -0.37 -29.53
CA ILE A 409 16.71 0.76 -29.39
C ILE A 409 16.06 1.88 -28.56
N SER A 410 14.81 2.22 -28.87
CA SER A 410 14.09 3.26 -28.13
C SER A 410 13.95 2.90 -26.64
N LEU A 411 13.70 1.62 -26.32
CA LEU A 411 13.60 1.13 -24.94
C LEU A 411 14.96 1.12 -24.23
N LEU A 412 16.05 0.81 -24.92
CA LEU A 412 17.41 0.84 -24.36
C LEU A 412 17.90 2.28 -24.11
N HIS A 413 17.59 3.22 -25.00
CA HIS A 413 17.81 4.65 -24.73
C HIS A 413 16.99 5.12 -23.53
N ALA A 414 15.71 4.72 -23.45
CA ALA A 414 14.88 5.03 -22.28
C ALA A 414 15.46 4.44 -20.98
N TYR A 415 16.04 3.24 -21.03
CA TYR A 415 16.76 2.64 -19.90
C TYR A 415 17.98 3.48 -19.49
N GLN A 416 18.80 3.94 -20.45
CA GLN A 416 19.96 4.79 -20.16
C GLN A 416 19.54 6.13 -19.54
N GLU A 417 18.51 6.77 -20.10
CA GLU A 417 17.93 8.01 -19.58
C GLU A 417 17.33 7.82 -18.18
N LEU A 418 16.63 6.71 -17.93
CA LEU A 418 16.02 6.41 -16.64
C LEU A 418 17.06 6.30 -15.52
N ARG A 419 18.25 5.76 -15.81
CA ARG A 419 19.35 5.69 -14.83
C ARG A 419 20.01 7.04 -14.54
N GLN A 420 19.94 7.97 -15.48
CA GLN A 420 20.42 9.35 -15.29
C GLN A 420 19.36 10.27 -14.68
N THR A 421 18.09 9.93 -14.89
CA THR A 421 16.96 10.71 -14.40
C THR A 421 16.79 10.52 -12.91
N VAL A 422 17.06 11.58 -12.16
CA VAL A 422 16.74 11.63 -10.74
C VAL A 422 15.23 11.79 -10.58
N CYS A 423 14.57 10.73 -10.14
CA CYS A 423 13.15 10.78 -9.84
C CYS A 423 12.79 10.04 -8.55
N LEU A 424 11.74 10.55 -7.89
CA LEU A 424 11.07 9.92 -6.77
C LEU A 424 9.61 9.75 -7.13
N SER A 425 9.05 8.57 -6.92
CA SER A 425 7.62 8.34 -7.11
C SER A 425 6.99 7.90 -5.80
N GLN A 426 5.85 8.47 -5.45
CA GLN A 426 5.10 7.97 -4.31
C GLN A 426 3.60 8.23 -4.44
N CYS A 427 2.80 7.27 -3.96
CA CYS A 427 1.36 7.46 -3.81
C CYS A 427 1.05 8.57 -2.80
N LEU A 428 -0.07 9.28 -2.99
CA LEU A 428 -0.67 10.15 -1.97
C LEU A 428 -1.32 9.30 -0.88
N SER A 429 -0.49 8.63 -0.09
CA SER A 429 -0.87 7.61 0.89
C SER A 429 -1.84 8.15 1.92
N GLY A 430 -3.01 7.53 2.00
CA GLY A 430 -4.09 7.91 2.91
C GLY A 430 -5.18 8.78 2.28
N LEU A 431 -5.03 9.25 1.04
CA LEU A 431 -6.06 10.07 0.38
C LEU A 431 -7.39 9.34 0.26
N ASN A 432 -7.39 8.06 -0.11
CA ASN A 432 -8.64 7.29 -0.21
C ASN A 432 -9.31 7.13 1.16
N GLN A 433 -8.53 7.00 2.24
CA GLN A 433 -9.07 6.97 3.60
C GLN A 433 -9.60 8.34 4.02
N ALA A 434 -8.92 9.42 3.62
CA ALA A 434 -9.31 10.80 3.90
C ALA A 434 -10.69 11.12 3.30
N LEU A 435 -10.94 10.67 2.06
CA LEU A 435 -12.25 10.76 1.42
C LEU A 435 -13.33 10.01 2.20
N LEU A 436 -13.00 8.92 2.90
CA LEU A 436 -13.93 8.17 3.76
C LEU A 436 -14.03 8.75 5.18
N GLY A 437 -13.49 9.94 5.44
CA GLY A 437 -13.49 10.57 6.76
C GLY A 437 -12.55 9.89 7.74
N ARG A 438 -11.41 9.36 7.27
CA ARG A 438 -10.41 8.67 8.08
C ARG A 438 -9.01 9.22 7.81
N ARG A 439 -8.14 9.22 8.80
CA ARG A 439 -6.74 9.65 8.68
C ARG A 439 -5.80 8.53 9.08
N GLN A 440 -4.89 8.18 8.18
CA GLN A 440 -3.78 7.28 8.50
C GLN A 440 -2.77 8.06 9.34
N THR A 441 -2.74 7.78 10.64
CA THR A 441 -1.79 8.36 11.58
C THR A 441 -1.65 7.41 12.76
N LEU A 442 -0.52 7.51 13.46
CA LEU A 442 -0.34 6.81 14.73
C LEU A 442 -1.50 7.13 15.67
N GLN A 443 -2.09 6.09 16.24
CA GLN A 443 -3.17 6.21 17.22
C GLN A 443 -2.61 5.92 18.60
N LEU A 444 -3.15 6.62 19.60
CA LEU A 444 -2.94 6.27 20.99
C LEU A 444 -3.89 5.13 21.38
N ASP A 445 -3.52 4.41 22.42
CA ASP A 445 -4.36 3.36 22.97
C ASP A 445 -5.66 3.95 23.57
N ILE A 446 -6.72 3.15 23.53
CA ILE A 446 -8.03 3.49 24.08
C ILE A 446 -7.92 3.50 25.61
N THR A 447 -7.68 4.68 26.17
CA THR A 447 -7.53 4.91 27.61
C THR A 447 -8.08 6.29 27.99
N ASP A 448 -8.57 6.42 29.22
CA ASP A 448 -8.97 7.70 29.82
C ASP A 448 -8.32 7.85 31.21
N PRO A 449 -7.02 8.20 31.28
CA PRO A 449 -6.25 8.14 32.52
C PRO A 449 -6.70 9.19 33.57
N ILE A 450 -7.36 10.26 33.14
CA ILE A 450 -7.83 11.34 34.01
C ILE A 450 -9.30 11.19 34.41
N GLY A 451 -10.04 10.27 33.77
CA GLY A 451 -11.43 9.97 34.11
C GLY A 451 -11.58 9.29 35.46
N PHE A 452 -12.76 9.39 36.07
CA PHE A 452 -13.08 8.64 37.30
C PHE A 452 -13.03 7.12 37.07
N PRO A 453 -12.86 6.29 38.13
CA PRO A 453 -12.72 4.83 38.00
C PRO A 453 -13.79 4.12 37.16
N GLU A 454 -15.03 4.63 37.18
CA GLU A 454 -16.12 4.11 36.35
C GLU A 454 -15.89 4.35 34.85
N TYR A 455 -15.38 5.51 34.47
CA TYR A 455 -15.05 5.84 33.07
C TYR A 455 -13.77 5.14 32.59
N GLN A 456 -12.81 4.90 33.49
CA GLN A 456 -11.65 4.06 33.21
C GLN A 456 -12.06 2.61 32.93
N SER A 457 -12.99 2.07 33.71
CA SER A 457 -13.56 0.73 33.49
C SER A 457 -14.29 0.63 32.14
N PHE A 458 -15.04 1.68 31.78
CA PHE A 458 -15.65 1.80 30.46
C PHE A 458 -14.61 1.87 29.33
N ALA A 459 -13.54 2.67 29.48
CA ALA A 459 -12.45 2.74 28.51
C ALA A 459 -11.80 1.37 28.28
N ASN A 460 -11.53 0.63 29.37
CA ASN A 460 -11.01 -0.74 29.31
C ASN A 460 -11.96 -1.69 28.59
N GLN A 461 -13.27 -1.56 28.82
CA GLN A 461 -14.28 -2.33 28.10
C GLN A 461 -14.21 -2.07 26.60
N VAL A 462 -14.23 -0.79 26.19
CA VAL A 462 -14.10 -0.39 24.78
C VAL A 462 -12.80 -0.91 24.18
N SER A 463 -11.68 -0.75 24.89
CA SER A 463 -10.36 -1.22 24.48
C SER A 463 -10.35 -2.73 24.22
N SER A 464 -10.90 -3.53 25.14
CA SER A 464 -11.01 -4.98 24.97
C SER A 464 -11.90 -5.39 23.79
N THR A 465 -12.99 -4.66 23.53
CA THR A 465 -13.92 -4.97 22.45
C THR A 465 -13.37 -4.56 21.08
N VAL A 466 -12.70 -3.41 20.97
CA VAL A 466 -11.98 -2.98 19.75
C VAL A 466 -10.75 -3.87 19.51
N ALA A 467 -10.08 -4.31 20.58
CA ALA A 467 -8.83 -5.06 20.55
C ALA A 467 -7.76 -4.32 19.72
N SER A 468 -7.05 -5.03 18.83
CA SER A 468 -6.00 -4.45 17.98
C SER A 468 -6.51 -3.77 16.71
N HIS A 469 -7.82 -3.52 16.56
CA HIS A 469 -8.41 -2.92 15.36
C HIS A 469 -8.39 -1.38 15.40
N ILE A 470 -7.22 -0.81 15.66
CA ILE A 470 -6.99 0.63 15.70
C ILE A 470 -6.18 0.99 14.43
N ILE A 471 -6.87 1.03 13.28
CA ILE A 471 -6.21 1.08 11.96
C ILE A 471 -6.07 2.53 11.44
N SER A 472 -7.00 3.43 11.80
CA SER A 472 -7.01 4.82 11.33
C SER A 472 -7.79 5.73 12.27
N ALA A 473 -7.37 6.98 12.41
CA ALA A 473 -8.14 7.98 13.15
C ALA A 473 -9.43 8.34 12.40
N PRO A 474 -10.58 8.42 13.08
CA PRO A 474 -11.77 9.05 12.51
C PRO A 474 -11.53 10.56 12.31
N GLN A 475 -12.13 11.13 11.27
CA GLN A 475 -12.18 12.58 11.03
C GLN A 475 -13.65 12.99 10.89
N PRO A 476 -14.38 13.12 12.02
CA PRO A 476 -15.84 13.28 12.00
C PRO A 476 -16.31 14.61 11.41
N LEU A 477 -15.42 15.60 11.32
CA LEU A 477 -15.73 16.92 10.75
C LEU A 477 -15.64 16.94 9.22
N ASN A 478 -14.81 16.06 8.64
CA ASN A 478 -14.64 15.93 7.19
C ASN A 478 -15.91 15.37 6.56
N PHE A 479 -16.11 15.70 5.29
CA PHE A 479 -17.21 15.15 4.52
C PHE A 479 -16.90 13.73 4.04
N PHE A 480 -17.91 12.87 4.14
CA PHE A 480 -17.83 11.51 3.64
C PHE A 480 -18.03 11.51 2.12
N ASN A 481 -17.02 11.03 1.39
CA ASN A 481 -16.98 10.96 -0.07
C ASN A 481 -16.80 9.50 -0.52
N PRO A 482 -17.90 8.75 -0.74
CA PRO A 482 -17.83 7.33 -1.11
C PRO A 482 -17.37 7.12 -2.56
N ILE A 483 -17.42 8.15 -3.39
CA ILE A 483 -16.96 8.15 -4.77
C ILE A 483 -15.88 9.21 -4.92
N ARG A 484 -14.71 8.84 -5.42
CA ARG A 484 -13.69 9.80 -5.87
C ARG A 484 -14.05 10.21 -7.29
N ALA A 485 -14.69 11.37 -7.41
CA ALA A 485 -15.08 11.97 -8.68
C ALA A 485 -15.03 13.50 -8.54
N GLY A 486 -14.79 14.20 -9.64
CA GLY A 486 -14.57 15.64 -9.65
C GLY A 486 -13.11 15.97 -9.91
N SER A 487 -12.57 16.96 -9.20
CA SER A 487 -11.18 17.40 -9.40
C SER A 487 -10.41 17.57 -8.09
N LEU A 488 -9.10 17.51 -8.21
CA LEU A 488 -8.15 17.66 -7.12
C LEU A 488 -7.16 18.76 -7.47
N LYS A 489 -6.94 19.70 -6.55
CA LYS A 489 -5.89 20.70 -6.66
C LYS A 489 -4.81 20.37 -5.66
N VAL A 490 -3.56 20.25 -6.13
CA VAL A 490 -2.43 20.15 -5.22
C VAL A 490 -2.20 21.54 -4.63
N LEU A 491 -2.15 21.64 -3.30
CA LEU A 491 -1.86 22.89 -2.58
C LEU A 491 -0.42 22.93 -2.11
N ARG A 492 0.10 21.79 -1.62
CA ARG A 492 1.46 21.69 -1.09
C ARG A 492 2.03 20.29 -1.30
N LEU A 493 3.29 20.25 -1.71
CA LEU A 493 4.14 19.06 -1.64
C LEU A 493 5.43 19.47 -0.94
N ARG A 494 5.79 18.73 0.10
CA ARG A 494 6.97 18.98 0.90
C ARG A 494 7.76 17.71 1.03
N LEU A 495 9.01 17.75 0.57
CA LEU A 495 9.97 16.68 0.81
C LEU A 495 10.60 16.92 2.18
N VAL A 496 10.74 15.86 2.97
CA VAL A 496 11.38 15.89 4.28
C VAL A 496 12.51 14.86 4.30
N ASP A 497 13.69 15.30 4.68
CA ASP A 497 14.89 14.47 4.76
C ASP A 497 15.04 13.75 6.11
N THR A 498 16.04 12.87 6.19
CA THR A 498 16.38 12.07 7.39
C THR A 498 16.69 12.90 8.63
N PHE A 499 17.03 14.18 8.49
CA PHE A 499 17.33 15.10 9.58
C PHE A 499 16.17 16.06 9.89
N GLY A 500 15.02 15.89 9.24
CA GLY A 500 13.83 16.72 9.42
C GLY A 500 13.84 18.04 8.65
N GLN A 501 14.86 18.29 7.82
CA GLN A 501 14.86 19.43 6.91
C GLN A 501 13.77 19.25 5.86
N SER A 502 13.09 20.34 5.52
CA SER A 502 11.94 20.27 4.62
C SER A 502 12.07 21.22 3.46
N GLN A 503 11.91 20.71 2.24
CA GLN A 503 11.89 21.48 1.01
C GLN A 503 10.46 21.50 0.44
N ASN A 504 9.86 22.69 0.36
CA ASN A 504 8.57 22.87 -0.29
C ASN A 504 8.78 22.94 -1.81
N LEU A 505 8.09 22.07 -2.55
CA LEU A 505 8.01 22.17 -4.00
C LEU A 505 7.04 23.30 -4.32
N GLN A 506 7.53 24.47 -4.74
CA GLN A 506 6.69 25.63 -5.03
C GLN A 506 6.45 25.78 -6.53
N TRP A 507 5.28 25.37 -7.04
CA TRP A 507 4.87 25.55 -8.45
C TRP A 507 3.91 26.73 -8.67
N GLN A 508 3.55 27.47 -7.61
CA GLN A 508 2.58 28.58 -7.68
C GLN A 508 3.21 29.98 -7.56
N ARG A 509 4.51 30.09 -7.23
CA ARG A 509 5.19 31.38 -7.10
C ARG A 509 6.08 31.66 -8.31
N THR A 510 5.98 32.87 -8.82
CA THR A 510 6.98 33.46 -9.72
C THR A 510 8.26 33.66 -8.90
N LEU A 511 9.28 32.85 -9.15
CA LEU A 511 10.61 33.11 -8.60
C LEU A 511 11.45 33.85 -9.63
N THR A 512 12.49 34.51 -9.13
CA THR A 512 13.49 35.32 -9.83
C THR A 512 14.08 34.62 -11.07
N PRO A 513 14.71 35.36 -12.01
CA PRO A 513 15.15 34.86 -13.33
C PRO A 513 15.97 33.56 -13.34
N ASN A 514 16.61 33.19 -12.22
CA ASN A 514 17.47 32.01 -12.09
C ASN A 514 16.76 30.76 -11.54
N HIS A 515 15.48 30.84 -11.12
CA HIS A 515 14.75 29.69 -10.55
C HIS A 515 13.64 29.25 -11.52
N LEU A 516 13.87 28.14 -12.23
CA LEU A 516 12.87 27.52 -13.09
C LEU A 516 11.65 27.10 -12.26
N LYS A 517 10.45 27.49 -12.73
CA LYS A 517 9.18 27.08 -12.12
C LYS A 517 9.00 25.57 -12.28
N PRO A 518 8.80 24.79 -11.20
CA PRO A 518 8.46 23.38 -11.35
C PRO A 518 7.16 23.26 -12.12
N THR A 519 7.16 22.41 -13.15
CA THR A 519 6.01 22.22 -14.03
C THR A 519 5.18 21.05 -13.52
N LEU A 520 3.91 21.29 -13.18
CA LEU A 520 2.98 20.23 -12.84
C LEU A 520 2.52 19.53 -14.13
N ILE A 521 2.94 18.29 -14.32
CA ILE A 521 2.50 17.43 -15.42
C ILE A 521 1.54 16.39 -14.83
N TYR A 522 0.37 16.25 -15.42
CA TYR A 522 -0.59 15.21 -15.09
C TYR A 522 -1.01 14.48 -16.35
N THR A 523 -1.28 13.18 -16.21
CA THR A 523 -1.81 12.38 -17.31
C THR A 523 -3.18 12.92 -17.74
N LYS A 524 -3.27 13.46 -18.96
CA LYS A 524 -4.54 13.74 -19.63
C LYS A 524 -5.18 12.40 -20.00
N GLY A 525 -6.17 11.95 -19.24
CA GLY A 525 -6.88 10.69 -19.50
C GLY A 525 -8.37 10.90 -19.75
N TYR A 526 -8.84 10.41 -20.90
CA TYR A 526 -10.22 10.37 -21.43
C TYR A 526 -10.90 11.72 -21.76
N ASN A 527 -11.03 11.98 -23.07
CA ASN A 527 -11.90 12.97 -23.72
C ASN A 527 -11.80 14.44 -23.27
N ALA A 528 -10.59 14.99 -23.22
CA ALA A 528 -10.43 16.45 -23.29
C ALA A 528 -10.46 16.91 -24.76
N THR A 529 -11.61 16.78 -25.43
CA THR A 529 -11.87 17.54 -26.65
C THR A 529 -12.32 18.94 -26.25
N ASN A 530 -11.38 19.84 -26.00
CA ASN A 530 -11.48 21.21 -26.51
C ASN A 530 -10.23 22.06 -26.25
N LYS A 531 -10.05 22.95 -27.23
CA LYS A 531 -9.05 24.00 -27.39
C LYS A 531 -8.94 24.90 -26.14
N SER A 532 -7.75 25.49 -25.98
CA SER A 532 -7.36 26.51 -25.00
C SER A 532 -7.59 26.12 -23.54
N ILE A 533 -6.67 25.32 -23.00
CA ILE A 533 -6.52 25.16 -21.56
C ILE A 533 -5.41 26.14 -21.15
N GLU A 534 -5.78 27.33 -20.67
CA GLU A 534 -5.03 27.88 -19.53
C GLU A 534 -4.94 26.74 -18.53
N THR A 535 -3.72 26.35 -18.14
CA THR A 535 -3.48 25.24 -17.22
C THR A 535 -4.27 25.46 -15.93
N THR A 536 -5.50 24.97 -15.89
CA THR A 536 -6.27 24.88 -14.67
C THR A 536 -5.42 24.00 -13.77
N GLU A 537 -5.00 24.52 -12.60
CA GLU A 537 -4.16 23.82 -11.62
C GLU A 537 -4.87 22.60 -10.98
N THR A 538 -5.96 22.14 -11.58
CA THR A 538 -6.86 21.09 -11.11
C THR A 538 -6.71 19.84 -11.97
N ILE A 539 -6.61 18.70 -11.30
CA ILE A 539 -6.44 17.37 -11.87
C ILE A 539 -7.81 16.68 -11.82
N ALA A 540 -8.34 16.28 -12.96
CA ALA A 540 -9.59 15.52 -13.02
C ALA A 540 -9.38 14.11 -12.42
N LEU A 541 -10.35 13.66 -11.61
CA LEU A 541 -10.32 12.36 -10.95
C LEU A 541 -11.34 11.41 -11.59
N PRO A 542 -10.93 10.21 -12.04
CA PRO A 542 -11.87 9.24 -12.59
C PRO A 542 -12.84 8.74 -11.50
N PRO A 543 -14.15 8.63 -11.79
CA PRO A 543 -15.14 8.15 -10.84
C PRO A 543 -14.88 6.72 -10.36
N ARG A 544 -14.55 6.57 -9.08
CA ARG A 544 -14.27 5.26 -8.47
C ARG A 544 -14.90 5.13 -7.09
N LEU A 545 -15.36 3.94 -6.74
CA LEU A 545 -15.85 3.62 -5.39
C LEU A 545 -14.65 3.52 -4.42
N MET A 546 -14.65 4.33 -3.36
CA MET A 546 -13.51 4.41 -2.42
C MET A 546 -13.39 3.20 -1.51
N GLN A 547 -14.52 2.61 -1.14
CA GLN A 547 -14.52 1.36 -0.41
C GLN A 547 -14.19 0.20 -1.36
N GLY A 548 -13.47 -0.80 -0.86
CA GLY A 548 -13.24 -2.04 -1.61
C GLY A 548 -14.57 -2.71 -1.97
N THR A 549 -14.86 -2.86 -3.26
CA THR A 549 -16.14 -3.37 -3.76
C THR A 549 -15.94 -4.61 -4.60
N ARG A 550 -17.02 -5.40 -4.72
CA ARG A 550 -17.09 -6.57 -5.59
C ARG A 550 -18.46 -6.58 -6.26
N LEU A 551 -18.47 -6.72 -7.58
CA LEU A 551 -19.68 -7.05 -8.32
C LEU A 551 -19.91 -8.56 -8.24
N ASN A 552 -21.08 -8.95 -7.74
CA ASN A 552 -21.51 -10.35 -7.74
C ASN A 552 -22.44 -10.56 -8.92
N PHE A 553 -21.94 -11.21 -9.97
CA PHE A 553 -22.79 -11.70 -11.05
C PHE A 553 -23.54 -12.93 -10.54
N ARG A 554 -24.86 -12.79 -10.35
CA ARG A 554 -25.77 -13.92 -10.26
C ARG A 554 -26.34 -14.11 -11.65
N TRP A 555 -25.71 -15.00 -12.42
CA TRP A 555 -26.29 -15.45 -13.68
C TRP A 555 -27.62 -16.12 -13.35
N LEU A 556 -28.72 -15.46 -13.69
CA LEU A 556 -30.00 -16.13 -13.70
C LEU A 556 -29.91 -17.15 -14.83
N SER A 557 -30.03 -18.44 -14.51
CA SER A 557 -30.21 -19.47 -15.53
C SER A 557 -31.40 -19.04 -16.37
N TRP A 558 -31.19 -18.95 -17.68
CA TRP A 558 -32.26 -18.69 -18.62
C TRP A 558 -33.34 -19.75 -18.41
N GLN A 559 -34.50 -19.34 -17.87
CA GLN A 559 -35.71 -20.14 -17.92
C GLN A 559 -36.24 -19.98 -19.34
N SER A 560 -35.87 -20.90 -20.22
CA SER A 560 -36.54 -21.14 -21.50
C SER A 560 -37.62 -22.19 -21.31
#